data_AF-Q89SV3-F1
#
_entry.id   AF-Q89SV3-F1
#
_cell.length_a   1.000
_cell.length_b   1.000
_cell.length_c   1.000
_cell.angle_alpha   90.00
_cell.angle_beta   90.00
_cell.angle_gamma   90.00
#
_symmetry.space_group_name_H-M   'P 1'
#
loop_
_entity.id
_entity.type
_entity.pdbx_description
1 polymer ?
#
loop_
_entity_poly.entity_id
_entity_poly.type
_entity_poly.pdbx_seq_one_letter_code
_entity_poly.pdbx_strand_id
1 'polypeptide(L)'
;MTALTGITDEMVTGHRFHDAAITAFVEGAVIVIAHNSGFDRKFAERYWPLFEHKAWGCSMSEIDWRKHGFAGAQLGYLLNGAGFFHQAHRAVDDCHALLEVLDFELPTTGSPALALLLETARKATLRVWAEQSAFDLKDSLKRRGYRWNDGSDGRPKSWFIDVDETALEDEIAFLKTEIYGRDVEPGVRRLTAFTRFSNRV
;
A
#
# COMPACT_ATOMS: atom_id res chain seq x y z
N MET A 1 -9.06 -14.23 -11.77
CA MET A 1 -9.14 -15.65 -12.19
C MET A 1 -10.39 -16.26 -11.58
N THR A 2 -11.19 -16.97 -12.38
CA THR A 2 -12.40 -17.68 -11.89
C THR A 2 -12.06 -18.70 -10.80
N ALA A 3 -10.93 -19.40 -10.92
CA ALA A 3 -10.46 -20.34 -9.89
C ALA A 3 -10.27 -19.71 -8.50
N LEU A 4 -9.98 -18.40 -8.44
CA LEU A 4 -9.78 -17.69 -7.16
C LEU A 4 -11.07 -17.04 -6.65
N THR A 5 -11.84 -16.42 -7.56
CA THR A 5 -12.99 -15.56 -7.19
C THR A 5 -14.34 -16.28 -7.27
N GLY A 6 -14.38 -17.44 -7.93
CA GLY A 6 -15.62 -18.12 -8.29
C GLY A 6 -16.48 -17.38 -9.33
N ILE A 7 -16.03 -16.22 -9.85
CA ILE A 7 -16.79 -15.42 -10.82
C ILE A 7 -16.57 -15.98 -12.23
N THR A 8 -17.64 -16.44 -12.87
CA THR A 8 -17.63 -16.95 -14.25
C THR A 8 -18.05 -15.88 -15.25
N ASP A 9 -17.77 -16.09 -16.53
CA ASP A 9 -18.17 -15.17 -17.59
C ASP A 9 -19.69 -15.03 -17.70
N GLU A 10 -20.44 -16.11 -17.41
CA GLU A 10 -21.89 -16.10 -17.38
C GLU A 10 -22.43 -15.18 -16.26
N MET A 11 -21.78 -15.16 -15.09
CA MET A 11 -22.19 -14.31 -13.97
C MET A 11 -22.06 -12.81 -14.29
N VAL A 12 -21.12 -12.43 -15.17
CA VAL A 12 -20.87 -11.04 -15.54
C VAL A 12 -21.47 -10.66 -16.88
N THR A 13 -22.03 -11.62 -17.61
CA THR A 13 -22.65 -11.36 -18.92
C THR A 13 -23.80 -10.35 -18.76
N GLY A 14 -23.81 -9.33 -19.61
CA GLY A 14 -24.82 -8.26 -19.58
C GLY A 14 -24.71 -7.28 -18.40
N HIS A 15 -23.76 -7.50 -17.47
CA HIS A 15 -23.50 -6.57 -16.38
C HIS A 15 -22.52 -5.50 -16.83
N ARG A 16 -22.73 -4.28 -16.34
CA ARG A 16 -21.85 -3.13 -16.58
C ARG A 16 -21.77 -2.26 -15.35
N PHE A 17 -20.66 -1.56 -15.22
CA PHE A 17 -20.54 -0.52 -14.23
C PHE A 17 -21.36 0.70 -14.63
N HIS A 18 -21.94 1.37 -13.63
CA HIS A 18 -22.67 2.61 -13.79
C HIS A 18 -21.79 3.76 -13.29
N ASP A 19 -21.03 4.37 -14.19
CA ASP A 19 -20.00 5.35 -13.83
C ASP A 19 -20.54 6.53 -13.01
N ALA A 20 -21.75 7.00 -13.33
CA ALA A 20 -22.42 8.06 -12.56
C ALA A 20 -22.74 7.62 -11.12
N ALA A 21 -23.16 6.36 -10.92
CA ALA A 21 -23.45 5.84 -9.59
C ALA A 21 -22.17 5.66 -8.76
N ILE A 22 -21.08 5.18 -9.40
CA ILE A 22 -19.77 5.05 -8.75
C ILE A 22 -19.21 6.43 -8.38
N THR A 23 -19.33 7.40 -9.28
CA THR A 23 -18.91 8.78 -9.04
C THR A 23 -19.66 9.36 -7.84
N ALA A 24 -20.99 9.28 -7.84
CA ALA A 24 -21.82 9.79 -6.73
C ALA A 24 -21.49 9.09 -5.40
N PHE A 25 -21.20 7.79 -5.42
CA PHE A 25 -20.82 7.04 -4.22
C PHE A 25 -19.49 7.51 -3.62
N VAL A 26 -18.50 7.81 -4.47
CA VAL A 26 -17.13 8.15 -4.05
C VAL A 26 -16.93 9.66 -3.86
N GLU A 27 -17.79 10.51 -4.43
CA GLU A 27 -17.64 11.96 -4.44
C GLU A 27 -17.44 12.54 -3.03
N GLY A 28 -18.25 12.14 -2.05
CA GLY A 28 -18.13 12.59 -0.67
C GLY A 28 -17.00 11.96 0.14
N ALA A 29 -16.38 10.89 -0.35
CA ALA A 29 -15.32 10.20 0.38
C ALA A 29 -14.03 11.05 0.39
N VAL A 30 -13.47 11.29 1.57
CA VAL A 30 -12.19 11.98 1.72
C VAL A 30 -10.99 11.04 1.61
N ILE A 31 -11.18 9.76 1.94
CA ILE A 31 -10.19 8.70 1.84
C ILE A 31 -10.85 7.40 1.34
N VAL A 32 -10.12 6.65 0.53
CA VAL A 32 -10.46 5.28 0.13
C VAL A 32 -9.46 4.34 0.80
N ILE A 33 -9.98 3.33 1.50
CA ILE A 33 -9.17 2.37 2.23
C ILE A 33 -9.31 1.00 1.58
N ALA A 34 -8.19 0.32 1.37
CA ALA A 34 -8.18 -1.05 0.86
C ALA A 34 -7.14 -1.90 1.58
N HIS A 35 -7.39 -3.21 1.64
CA HIS A 35 -6.43 -4.19 2.13
C HIS A 35 -5.51 -4.61 0.99
N ASN A 36 -4.48 -3.78 0.73
CA ASN A 36 -3.57 -3.79 -0.43
C ASN A 36 -3.90 -2.74 -1.51
N SER A 37 -3.95 -1.46 -1.12
CA SER A 37 -4.17 -0.34 -2.04
C SER A 37 -3.19 -0.27 -3.21
N GLY A 38 -1.99 -0.84 -3.09
CA GLY A 38 -1.03 -0.97 -4.18
C GLY A 38 -1.55 -1.79 -5.38
N PHE A 39 -2.57 -2.61 -5.16
CA PHE A 39 -3.34 -3.31 -6.19
C PHE A 39 -4.60 -2.50 -6.53
N ASP A 40 -5.50 -2.30 -5.56
CA ASP A 40 -6.85 -1.75 -5.80
C ASP A 40 -6.84 -0.36 -6.43
N ARG A 41 -5.95 0.53 -5.97
CA ARG A 41 -5.86 1.89 -6.50
C ARG A 41 -5.56 1.92 -7.98
N LYS A 42 -4.64 1.07 -8.43
CA LYS A 42 -4.24 1.01 -9.85
C LYS A 42 -5.41 0.56 -10.74
N PHE A 43 -6.24 -0.36 -10.25
CA PHE A 43 -7.46 -0.77 -10.95
C PHE A 43 -8.50 0.34 -10.93
N ALA A 44 -8.75 0.96 -9.77
CA ALA A 44 -9.74 2.02 -9.63
C ALA A 44 -9.42 3.23 -10.52
N GLU A 45 -8.18 3.72 -10.50
CA GLU A 45 -7.74 4.86 -11.33
C GLU A 45 -7.80 4.57 -12.83
N ARG A 46 -7.58 3.31 -13.24
CA ARG A 46 -7.66 2.90 -14.65
C ARG A 46 -9.06 3.05 -15.23
N TYR A 47 -10.10 2.80 -14.44
CA TYR A 47 -11.49 2.83 -14.91
C TYR A 47 -12.21 4.13 -14.53
N TRP A 48 -11.87 4.73 -13.39
CA TRP A 48 -12.55 5.91 -12.86
C TRP A 48 -11.53 6.97 -12.40
N PRO A 49 -11.23 7.98 -13.24
CA PRO A 49 -10.23 9.01 -12.94
C PRO A 49 -10.48 9.80 -11.66
N LEU A 50 -11.71 9.83 -11.12
CA LEU A 50 -12.01 10.53 -9.87
C LEU A 50 -11.19 9.98 -8.67
N PHE A 51 -10.77 8.72 -8.69
CA PHE A 51 -9.94 8.11 -7.65
C PHE A 51 -8.52 8.70 -7.61
N GLU A 52 -8.08 9.35 -8.68
CA GLU A 52 -6.81 10.07 -8.73
C GLU A 52 -6.76 11.22 -7.74
N HIS A 53 -7.92 11.79 -7.41
CA HIS A 53 -8.11 12.94 -6.53
C HIS A 53 -8.50 12.55 -5.10
N LYS A 54 -8.53 11.26 -4.77
CA LYS A 54 -8.83 10.76 -3.44
C LYS A 54 -7.55 10.45 -2.66
N ALA A 55 -7.59 10.66 -1.35
CA ALA A 55 -6.59 10.09 -0.47
C ALA A 55 -6.76 8.56 -0.44
N TRP A 56 -5.65 7.82 -0.35
CA TRP A 56 -5.66 6.37 -0.21
C TRP A 56 -4.94 5.94 1.05
N GLY A 57 -5.55 5.00 1.78
CA GLY A 57 -4.96 4.31 2.92
C GLY A 57 -4.91 2.80 2.69
N CYS A 58 -3.83 2.16 3.10
CA CYS A 58 -3.58 0.73 2.94
C CYS A 58 -3.42 0.05 4.29
N SER A 59 -4.47 -0.66 4.74
CA SER A 59 -4.42 -1.36 6.02
C SER A 59 -3.33 -2.43 6.06
N MET A 60 -2.92 -2.98 4.92
CA MET A 60 -1.90 -4.03 4.86
C MET A 60 -0.47 -3.50 5.13
N SER A 61 -0.17 -2.28 4.68
CA SER A 61 1.22 -1.75 4.72
C SER A 61 1.41 -0.54 5.62
N GLU A 62 0.34 0.17 5.98
CA GLU A 62 0.42 1.41 6.78
C GLU A 62 0.10 1.19 8.26
N ILE A 63 -0.16 -0.06 8.64
CA ILE A 63 -0.22 -0.51 10.03
C ILE A 63 0.88 -1.55 10.24
N ASP A 64 1.75 -1.31 11.22
CA ASP A 64 2.78 -2.27 11.61
C ASP A 64 2.17 -3.33 12.53
N TRP A 65 1.38 -4.22 11.95
CA TRP A 65 0.64 -5.26 12.67
C TRP A 65 1.51 -6.08 13.63
N ARG A 66 2.80 -6.28 13.32
CA ARG A 66 3.74 -6.98 14.19
C ARG A 66 3.98 -6.27 15.51
N LYS A 67 4.03 -4.93 15.51
CA LYS A 67 4.08 -4.14 16.75
C LYS A 67 2.82 -4.25 17.61
N HIS A 68 1.73 -4.76 17.04
CA HIS A 68 0.45 -4.94 17.72
C HIS A 68 0.12 -6.42 18.01
N GLY A 69 1.10 -7.33 17.89
CA GLY A 69 0.95 -8.75 18.27
C GLY A 69 0.55 -9.71 17.14
N PHE A 70 0.47 -9.23 15.90
CA PHE A 70 0.10 -10.04 14.74
C PHE A 70 1.36 -10.54 13.99
N ALA A 71 1.40 -11.81 13.59
CA ALA A 71 2.53 -12.39 12.83
C ALA A 71 2.69 -11.80 11.41
N GLY A 72 1.60 -11.31 10.82
CA GLY A 72 1.59 -10.76 9.47
C GLY A 72 0.35 -9.93 9.18
N ALA A 73 0.30 -9.39 7.96
CA ALA A 73 -0.74 -8.46 7.52
C ALA A 73 -1.78 -9.10 6.60
N GLN A 74 -1.80 -10.43 6.43
CA GLN A 74 -2.80 -11.08 5.56
C GLN A 74 -4.20 -10.93 6.17
N LEU A 75 -5.18 -10.46 5.39
CA LEU A 75 -6.54 -10.16 5.88
C LEU A 75 -7.15 -11.29 6.72
N GLY A 76 -7.13 -12.53 6.22
CA GLY A 76 -7.66 -13.68 6.96
C GLY A 76 -6.93 -13.96 8.28
N TYR A 77 -5.64 -13.64 8.38
CA TYR A 77 -4.88 -13.76 9.62
C TYR A 77 -5.24 -12.66 10.62
N LEU A 78 -5.40 -11.42 10.15
CA LEU A 78 -5.84 -10.30 10.98
C LEU A 78 -7.25 -10.54 11.55
N LEU A 79 -8.18 -11.00 10.71
CA LEU A 79 -9.52 -11.38 11.13
C LEU A 79 -9.53 -12.49 12.17
N ASN A 80 -8.71 -13.51 11.98
CA ASN A 80 -8.58 -14.59 12.96
C ASN A 80 -8.11 -14.04 14.32
N GLY A 81 -7.13 -13.14 14.31
CA GLY A 81 -6.67 -12.45 15.52
C GLY A 81 -7.73 -11.55 16.17
N ALA A 82 -8.69 -11.05 15.38
CA ALA A 82 -9.86 -10.32 15.86
C ALA A 82 -11.05 -11.23 16.26
N GLY A 83 -10.91 -12.55 16.14
CA GLY A 83 -11.94 -13.53 16.54
C GLY A 83 -12.95 -13.90 15.45
N PHE A 84 -12.69 -13.55 14.19
CA PHE A 84 -13.61 -13.77 13.07
C PHE A 84 -13.09 -14.79 12.04
N PHE A 85 -14.01 -15.37 11.27
CA PHE A 85 -13.73 -16.27 10.15
C PHE A 85 -14.27 -15.67 8.85
N HIS A 86 -13.56 -15.92 7.74
CA HIS A 86 -13.84 -15.26 6.47
C HIS A 86 -13.68 -16.19 5.27
N GLN A 87 -14.63 -16.13 4.33
CA GLN A 87 -14.49 -16.74 3.01
C GLN A 87 -13.90 -15.68 2.06
N ALA A 88 -12.59 -15.78 1.83
CA ALA A 88 -11.86 -14.83 1.00
C ALA A 88 -12.33 -14.82 -0.47
N HIS A 89 -12.01 -13.74 -1.17
CA HIS A 89 -12.11 -13.58 -2.63
C HIS A 89 -13.51 -13.24 -3.17
N ARG A 90 -14.40 -12.81 -2.29
CA ARG A 90 -15.60 -12.06 -2.64
C ARG A 90 -15.41 -10.63 -2.17
N ALA A 91 -15.40 -9.68 -3.11
CA ALA A 91 -14.98 -8.30 -2.84
C ALA A 91 -15.79 -7.62 -1.72
N VAL A 92 -17.11 -7.83 -1.68
CA VAL A 92 -17.98 -7.25 -0.63
C VAL A 92 -17.66 -7.85 0.74
N ASP A 93 -17.45 -9.17 0.79
CA ASP A 93 -17.11 -9.85 2.04
C ASP A 93 -15.72 -9.42 2.53
N ASP A 94 -14.76 -9.26 1.62
CA ASP A 94 -13.43 -8.71 1.94
C ASP A 94 -13.53 -7.26 2.48
N CYS A 95 -14.46 -6.44 1.98
CA CYS A 95 -14.72 -5.10 2.52
C CYS A 95 -15.31 -5.14 3.94
N HIS A 96 -16.28 -6.03 4.20
CA HIS A 96 -16.85 -6.20 5.54
C HIS A 96 -15.80 -6.71 6.54
N ALA A 97 -15.03 -7.72 6.13
CA ALA A 97 -13.89 -8.20 6.89
C ALA A 97 -12.89 -7.08 7.23
N LEU A 98 -12.59 -6.21 6.27
CA LEU A 98 -11.71 -5.08 6.52
C LEU A 98 -12.30 -4.10 7.54
N LEU A 99 -13.62 -3.88 7.58
CA LEU A 99 -14.25 -3.05 8.59
C LEU A 99 -14.03 -3.62 10.00
N GLU A 100 -14.22 -4.93 10.19
CA GLU A 100 -13.95 -5.59 11.48
C GLU A 100 -12.49 -5.44 11.93
N VAL A 101 -11.55 -5.58 10.99
CA VAL A 101 -10.12 -5.40 11.26
C VAL A 101 -9.78 -3.94 11.61
N LEU A 102 -10.46 -2.97 11.01
CA LEU A 102 -10.23 -1.56 11.26
C LEU A 102 -10.87 -1.07 12.57
N ASP A 103 -11.97 -1.68 12.99
CA ASP A 103 -12.63 -1.39 14.28
C ASP A 103 -11.93 -2.07 15.47
N PHE A 104 -11.15 -3.13 15.21
CA PHE A 104 -10.38 -3.83 16.24
C PHE A 104 -9.47 -2.88 17.04
N GLU A 105 -9.63 -2.90 18.37
CA GLU A 105 -8.80 -2.15 19.30
C GLU A 105 -7.40 -2.78 19.41
N LEU A 106 -6.38 -2.02 19.02
CA LEU A 106 -5.01 -2.49 19.08
C LEU A 106 -4.53 -2.53 20.55
N PRO A 107 -4.06 -3.68 21.06
CA PRO A 107 -3.72 -3.83 22.49
C PRO A 107 -2.66 -2.86 23.00
N THR A 108 -1.76 -2.43 22.12
CA THR A 108 -0.64 -1.55 22.50
C THR A 108 -0.98 -0.07 22.52
N THR A 109 -2.08 0.34 21.88
CA THR A 109 -2.52 1.75 21.82
C THR A 109 -3.87 1.99 22.49
N GLY A 110 -4.68 0.94 22.70
CA GLY A 110 -6.05 1.06 23.20
C GLY A 110 -6.95 1.85 22.25
N SER A 111 -6.63 1.89 20.96
CA SER A 111 -7.37 2.63 19.93
C SER A 111 -7.68 1.71 18.74
N PRO A 112 -8.76 1.97 17.99
CA PRO A 112 -9.07 1.22 16.78
C PRO A 112 -7.92 1.30 15.77
N ALA A 113 -7.69 0.20 15.04
CA ALA A 113 -6.70 0.16 13.96
C ALA A 113 -6.94 1.25 12.90
N LEU A 114 -8.19 1.65 12.68
CA LEU A 114 -8.55 2.78 11.82
C LEU A 114 -7.90 4.09 12.25
N ALA A 115 -7.82 4.38 13.55
CA ALA A 115 -7.23 5.62 14.04
C ALA A 115 -5.75 5.71 13.65
N LEU A 116 -5.01 4.62 13.88
CA LEU A 116 -3.60 4.50 13.48
C LEU A 116 -3.43 4.61 11.96
N LEU A 117 -4.28 3.94 11.19
CA LEU A 117 -4.25 4.04 9.72
C LEU A 117 -4.42 5.48 9.26
N LEU A 118 -5.39 6.21 9.80
CA LEU A 118 -5.66 7.60 9.42
C LEU A 118 -4.50 8.52 9.81
N GLU A 119 -3.82 8.26 10.92
CA GLU A 119 -2.59 8.98 11.30
C GLU A 119 -1.46 8.73 10.30
N THR A 120 -1.17 7.46 9.97
CA THR A 120 -0.13 7.10 9.00
C THR A 120 -0.46 7.61 7.60
N ALA A 121 -1.72 7.53 7.18
CA ALA A 121 -2.18 8.01 5.89
C ALA A 121 -2.03 9.54 5.73
N ARG A 122 -1.97 10.31 6.81
CA ARG A 122 -1.71 11.77 6.73
C ARG A 122 -0.24 12.11 6.56
N LYS A 123 0.66 11.26 7.04
CA LYS A 123 2.12 11.47 6.94
C LYS A 123 2.59 11.27 5.51
N ALA A 124 3.50 12.11 5.04
CA ALA A 124 4.17 11.88 3.78
C ALA A 124 5.24 10.80 3.94
N THR A 125 5.46 10.03 2.88
CA THR A 125 6.60 9.10 2.78
C THR A 125 7.53 9.58 1.68
N LEU A 126 8.81 9.27 1.83
CA LEU A 126 9.86 9.65 0.89
C LEU A 126 10.41 8.39 0.24
N ARG A 127 10.24 8.28 -1.08
CA ARG A 127 10.86 7.23 -1.87
C ARG A 127 12.29 7.63 -2.18
N VAL A 128 13.24 6.86 -1.69
CA VAL A 128 14.67 7.02 -1.95
C VAL A 128 15.11 5.96 -2.96
N TRP A 129 15.81 6.39 -4.01
CA TRP A 129 16.32 5.52 -5.06
C TRP A 129 17.82 5.25 -4.89
N ALA A 130 18.20 3.97 -4.96
CA ALA A 130 19.59 3.54 -5.06
C ALA A 130 19.95 3.32 -6.54
N GLU A 131 19.96 4.41 -7.31
CA GLU A 131 20.26 4.38 -8.75
C GLU A 131 21.71 3.97 -9.00
N GLN A 132 21.93 3.17 -10.05
CA GLN A 132 23.26 2.70 -10.45
C GLN A 132 24.05 1.97 -9.33
N SER A 133 23.37 1.44 -8.31
CA SER A 133 24.00 0.60 -7.28
C SER A 133 24.61 -0.66 -7.91
N ALA A 134 25.78 -1.07 -7.44
CA ALA A 134 26.43 -2.28 -7.91
C ALA A 134 25.58 -3.55 -7.60
N PHE A 135 25.59 -4.52 -8.52
CA PHE A 135 24.69 -5.69 -8.44
C PHE A 135 25.00 -6.61 -7.25
N ASP A 136 26.27 -6.70 -6.85
CA ASP A 136 26.76 -7.43 -5.68
C ASP A 136 26.16 -6.89 -4.36
N LEU A 137 25.78 -5.62 -4.31
CA LEU A 137 25.16 -4.99 -3.14
C LEU A 137 23.65 -5.24 -3.00
N LYS A 138 23.04 -5.96 -3.96
CA LYS A 138 21.60 -6.28 -3.94
C LYS A 138 21.13 -6.92 -2.63
N ASP A 139 21.96 -7.77 -2.02
CA ASP A 139 21.56 -8.50 -0.81
C ASP A 139 21.63 -7.61 0.44
N SER A 140 22.53 -6.60 0.44
CA SER A 140 22.54 -5.53 1.45
C SER A 140 21.27 -4.68 1.35
N LEU A 141 20.95 -4.23 0.14
CA LEU A 141 19.75 -3.44 -0.15
C LEU A 141 18.46 -4.20 0.23
N LYS A 142 18.33 -5.47 -0.18
CA LYS A 142 17.20 -6.33 0.20
C LYS A 142 17.06 -6.47 1.72
N ARG A 143 18.17 -6.71 2.43
CA ARG A 143 18.16 -6.87 3.89
C ARG A 143 17.73 -5.58 4.60
N ARG A 144 18.13 -4.42 4.06
CA ARG A 144 17.73 -3.10 4.55
C ARG A 144 16.25 -2.79 4.29
N GLY A 145 15.63 -3.46 3.32
CA GLY A 145 14.20 -3.34 2.98
C GLY A 145 13.92 -2.73 1.61
N TYR A 146 14.95 -2.51 0.79
CA TYR A 146 14.76 -2.01 -0.58
C TYR A 146 14.02 -3.04 -1.44
N ARG A 147 13.24 -2.51 -2.38
CA ARG A 147 12.49 -3.25 -3.39
C ARG A 147 13.06 -2.93 -4.76
N TRP A 148 13.10 -3.92 -5.64
CA TRP A 148 13.56 -3.73 -7.01
C TRP A 148 12.42 -3.20 -7.88
N ASN A 149 12.69 -2.12 -8.60
CA ASN A 149 11.86 -1.67 -9.71
C ASN A 149 12.50 -2.07 -11.04
N ASP A 150 11.76 -2.76 -11.91
CA ASP A 150 12.30 -3.27 -13.17
C ASP A 150 12.30 -2.24 -14.33
N GLY A 151 11.66 -1.09 -14.10
CA GLY A 151 11.54 0.02 -15.05
C GLY A 151 10.53 -0.20 -16.17
N SER A 152 9.76 -1.29 -16.14
CA SER A 152 8.70 -1.57 -17.13
C SER A 152 7.55 -0.54 -17.08
N ASP A 153 7.42 0.17 -15.97
CA ASP A 153 6.42 1.21 -15.70
C ASP A 153 6.94 2.64 -15.98
N GLY A 154 8.10 2.78 -16.64
CA GLY A 154 8.70 4.08 -16.99
C GLY A 154 9.45 4.77 -15.84
N ARG A 155 9.49 4.14 -14.66
CA ARG A 155 10.28 4.61 -13.50
C ARG A 155 11.73 4.12 -13.58
N PRO A 156 12.64 4.64 -12.73
CA PRO A 156 14.02 4.17 -12.69
C PRO A 156 14.10 2.65 -12.48
N LYS A 157 14.87 1.97 -13.32
CA LYS A 157 15.22 0.56 -13.11
C LYS A 157 16.27 0.47 -12.02
N SER A 158 15.81 0.44 -10.77
CA SER A 158 16.65 0.65 -9.59
C SER A 158 15.98 0.08 -8.33
N TRP A 159 16.79 -0.13 -7.30
CA TRP A 159 16.31 -0.39 -5.94
C TRP A 159 15.72 0.89 -5.34
N PHE A 160 14.60 0.76 -4.62
CA PHE A 160 14.02 1.87 -3.86
C PHE A 160 13.53 1.43 -2.48
N ILE A 161 13.45 2.38 -1.56
CA ILE A 161 12.81 2.23 -0.26
C ILE A 161 11.91 3.43 0.00
N ASP A 162 10.79 3.20 0.69
CA ASP A 162 9.91 4.28 1.16
C ASP A 162 10.16 4.44 2.66
N VAL A 163 10.55 5.65 3.09
CA VAL A 163 10.87 5.97 4.49
C VAL A 163 10.05 7.17 4.97
N ASP A 164 9.87 7.29 6.28
CA ASP A 164 9.32 8.50 6.89
C ASP A 164 10.31 9.68 6.74
N GLU A 165 9.80 10.91 6.78
CA GLU A 165 10.62 12.12 6.68
C GLU A 165 11.76 12.15 7.71
N THR A 166 11.51 11.65 8.92
CA THR A 166 12.50 11.62 10.01
C THR A 166 13.62 10.61 9.79
N ALA A 167 13.43 9.63 8.89
CA ALA A 167 14.42 8.60 8.59
C ALA A 167 15.18 8.86 7.28
N LEU A 168 14.89 9.98 6.59
CA LEU A 168 15.53 10.31 5.31
C LEU A 168 17.04 10.46 5.43
N GLU A 169 17.51 11.21 6.43
CA GLU A 169 18.93 11.51 6.60
C GLU A 169 19.73 10.23 6.88
N ASP A 170 19.21 9.35 7.74
CA ASP A 170 19.80 8.04 8.02
C ASP A 170 19.88 7.17 6.76
N GLU A 171 18.85 7.22 5.91
CA GLU A 171 18.82 6.43 4.69
C GLU A 171 19.79 6.98 3.62
N ILE A 172 19.90 8.30 3.49
CA ILE A 172 20.90 8.93 2.62
C ILE A 172 22.32 8.60 3.11
N ALA A 173 22.54 8.64 4.43
CA ALA A 173 23.83 8.29 5.03
C ALA A 173 24.20 6.82 4.73
N PHE A 174 23.26 5.89 4.92
CA PHE A 174 23.44 4.47 4.57
C PHE A 174 23.84 4.29 3.11
N LEU A 175 23.15 4.97 2.18
CA LEU A 175 23.51 4.90 0.76
C LEU A 175 24.93 5.42 0.50
N LYS A 176 25.31 6.57 1.07
CA LYS A 176 26.65 7.15 0.90
C LYS A 176 27.75 6.24 1.43
N THR A 177 27.57 5.65 2.61
CA THR A 177 28.62 4.89 3.30
C THR A 177 28.66 3.43 2.85
N GLU A 178 27.53 2.74 2.87
CA GLU A 178 27.48 1.27 2.70
C GLU A 178 27.25 0.85 1.26
N ILE A 179 26.64 1.70 0.43
CA ILE A 179 26.28 1.34 -0.95
C ILE A 179 27.20 1.99 -1.97
N TYR A 180 27.45 3.29 -1.88
CA TYR A 180 28.24 4.01 -2.87
C TYR A 180 29.70 4.24 -2.46
N GLY A 181 29.99 4.25 -1.17
CA GLY A 181 31.33 4.55 -0.64
C GLY A 181 31.84 5.94 -1.05
N ARG A 182 30.95 6.86 -1.41
CA ARG A 182 31.25 8.22 -1.87
C ARG A 182 30.06 9.14 -1.63
N ASP A 183 30.33 10.43 -1.69
CA ASP A 183 29.27 11.42 -1.63
C ASP A 183 28.44 11.38 -2.92
N VAL A 184 27.14 11.11 -2.76
CA VAL A 184 26.15 11.12 -3.85
C VAL A 184 24.87 11.79 -3.36
N GLU A 185 24.05 12.26 -4.29
CA GLU A 185 22.70 12.72 -3.99
C GLU A 185 21.69 11.71 -4.55
N PRO A 186 21.15 10.80 -3.72
CA PRO A 186 20.14 9.84 -4.16
C PRO A 186 18.88 10.56 -4.64
N GLY A 187 18.21 10.02 -5.65
CA GLY A 187 16.90 10.52 -6.06
C GLY A 187 15.88 10.34 -4.93
N VAL A 188 15.20 11.42 -4.54
CA VAL A 188 14.15 11.40 -3.50
C VAL A 188 12.83 11.91 -4.07
N ARG A 189 11.75 11.14 -3.90
CA ARG A 189 10.39 11.53 -4.32
C ARG A 189 9.44 11.54 -3.13
N ARG A 190 8.79 12.68 -2.89
CA ARG A 190 7.72 12.79 -1.89
C ARG A 190 6.43 12.11 -2.36
N LEU A 191 5.88 11.26 -1.52
CA LEU A 191 4.61 10.57 -1.69
C LEU A 191 3.64 10.99 -0.58
N THR A 192 2.38 11.17 -0.93
CA THR A 192 1.30 11.53 0.00
C THR A 192 0.13 10.58 -0.17
N ALA A 193 -0.95 10.71 0.62
CA ALA A 193 -2.17 9.91 0.44
C ALA A 193 -2.75 10.01 -0.98
N PHE A 194 -2.54 11.16 -1.65
CA PHE A 194 -3.02 11.40 -3.00
C PHE A 194 -2.14 10.80 -4.10
N THR A 195 -0.95 10.30 -3.77
CA THR A 195 0.01 9.82 -4.78
C THR A 195 0.53 8.42 -4.48
N ARG A 196 0.70 8.02 -3.22
CA ARG A 196 1.11 6.67 -2.82
C ARG A 196 0.17 5.62 -3.40
N PHE A 197 0.70 4.44 -3.73
CA PHE A 197 -0.03 3.33 -4.36
C PHE A 197 -0.52 3.57 -5.81
N SER A 198 -0.27 4.75 -6.41
CA SER A 198 -0.64 5.04 -7.80
C SER A 198 0.41 4.57 -8.81
N ASN A 199 0.01 4.44 -10.09
CA ASN A 199 0.95 4.31 -11.21
C ASN A 199 1.54 5.65 -11.66
N ARG A 200 1.00 6.79 -11.19
CA ARG A 200 1.52 8.15 -11.50
C ARG A 200 2.77 8.53 -10.70
N VAL A 201 3.08 7.77 -9.64
CA VAL A 201 4.30 7.92 -8.82
C VAL A 201 5.47 7.12 -9.33
#